data_AF-A0A506Q0Y7-F1
#
_entry.id   AF-A0A506Q0Y7-F1
#
_cell.length_a   1.000
_cell.length_b   1.000
_cell.length_c   1.000
_cell.angle_alpha   90.00
_cell.angle_beta   90.00
_cell.angle_gamma   90.00
#
_symmetry.space_group_name_H-M   'P 1'
#
loop_
_entity.id
_entity.type
_entity.pdbx_description
1 polymer ?
#
loop_
_entity_poly.entity_id
_entity_poly.type
_entity_poly.pdbx_seq_one_letter_code
_entity_poly.pdbx_strand_id
1 'polypeptide(L)'
;MNLKQNENVESKKTLGKFLGSLIDTIDFQRRSQGDLAKEMGVTGGTLSKNLTGKTQFGFWTLVKLLNILYDDINKRQEMLYTFCSVTTSKINLRIAMEYANAKGDLQLLKFIVDREKNSSLPINREWAYVYELAWQRSSGFIAKQELLDRLEERKGSKVIKTKEMKILYGILTCYTICDLETYNSLFEYAAVLLPKVDEISDSFIKSAYFARIKECLAFAYLVQDNLEKCRNVCNEILELDSPENCFNLLRASALVYLAESYTFNCYDSASSYIKKSLEQLEPYYFEREKQRRQDILNTYAFIKLVNKRDLENIKIYHPAEKSLFEIIKGNNQKAVEILLELESEKGSLTPMQHCYLGIAKNDVTLIENSIRLFECEGNRFYSKLPKNMLVKLTKNGTICEGGAI
;
A
#
# COMPACT_ATOMS: atom_id res chain seq x y z
N MET A 1 -3.58 -21.81 42.09
CA MET A 1 -2.49 -21.72 41.09
C MET A 1 -2.91 -20.65 40.09
N ASN A 2 -2.15 -19.56 39.97
CA ASN A 2 -2.61 -18.27 39.45
C ASN A 2 -2.51 -18.23 37.90
N LEU A 3 -3.49 -17.65 37.19
CA LEU A 3 -3.53 -17.59 35.71
C LEU A 3 -2.22 -17.06 35.08
N LYS A 4 -1.61 -16.04 35.69
CA LYS A 4 -0.31 -15.47 35.27
C LYS A 4 0.88 -16.41 35.43
N GLN A 5 0.82 -17.36 36.37
CA GLN A 5 1.87 -18.38 36.52
C GLN A 5 1.76 -19.44 35.43
N ASN A 6 0.54 -19.83 35.05
CA ASN A 6 0.30 -20.78 33.96
C ASN A 6 0.71 -20.20 32.60
N GLU A 7 0.37 -18.94 32.29
CA GLU A 7 0.77 -18.25 31.06
C GLU A 7 2.30 -18.14 30.91
N ASN A 8 3.01 -17.87 32.01
CA ASN A 8 4.48 -17.79 32.00
C ASN A 8 5.17 -19.15 31.79
N VAL A 9 4.58 -20.24 32.31
CA VAL A 9 5.11 -21.59 32.10
C VAL A 9 4.91 -22.04 30.66
N GLU A 10 3.73 -21.77 30.09
CA GLU A 10 3.42 -22.08 28.70
C GLU A 10 4.29 -21.29 27.72
N SER A 11 4.45 -19.98 27.93
CA SER A 11 5.32 -19.13 27.10
C SER A 11 6.78 -19.60 27.08
N LYS A 12 7.33 -20.01 28.24
CA LYS A 12 8.68 -20.58 28.32
C LYS A 12 8.81 -21.90 27.56
N LYS A 13 7.80 -22.78 27.65
CA LYS A 13 7.76 -24.05 26.92
C LYS A 13 7.72 -23.80 25.41
N THR A 14 6.92 -22.85 24.96
CA THR A 14 6.82 -22.46 23.54
C THR A 14 8.13 -21.86 23.05
N LEU A 15 8.78 -20.99 23.83
CA LEU A 15 10.12 -20.46 23.48
C LEU A 15 11.16 -21.57 23.36
N GLY A 16 11.19 -22.53 24.28
CA GLY A 16 12.11 -23.67 24.21
C GLY A 16 11.90 -24.51 22.94
N LYS A 17 10.65 -24.78 22.58
CA LYS A 17 10.30 -25.48 21.33
C LYS A 17 10.72 -24.70 20.08
N PHE A 18 10.47 -23.39 20.08
CA PHE A 18 10.85 -22.50 18.98
C PHE A 18 12.37 -22.44 18.77
N LEU A 19 13.15 -22.33 19.84
CA LEU A 19 14.60 -22.34 19.75
C LEU A 19 15.12 -23.73 19.33
N GLY A 20 14.53 -24.80 19.88
CA GLY A 20 14.81 -26.17 19.48
C GLY A 20 14.61 -26.40 17.99
N SER A 21 13.48 -25.96 17.42
CA SER A 21 13.23 -26.14 15.99
C SER A 21 14.21 -25.37 15.09
N LEU A 22 14.69 -24.20 15.52
CA LEU A 22 15.77 -23.49 14.82
C LEU A 22 17.07 -24.29 14.84
N ILE A 23 17.46 -24.83 16.01
CA ILE A 23 18.67 -25.65 16.16
C ILE A 23 18.57 -26.92 15.31
N ASP A 24 17.45 -27.64 15.40
CA ASP A 24 17.21 -28.86 14.63
C ASP A 24 17.30 -28.59 13.12
N THR A 25 16.79 -27.44 12.66
CA THR A 25 16.87 -27.04 11.25
C THR A 25 18.32 -26.75 10.84
N ILE A 26 19.07 -26.01 11.67
CA ILE A 26 20.49 -25.70 11.42
C ILE A 26 21.31 -27.00 11.31
N ASP A 27 21.09 -27.92 12.24
CA ASP A 27 21.79 -29.20 12.29
C ASP A 27 21.41 -30.11 11.12
N PHE A 28 20.12 -30.17 10.77
CA PHE A 28 19.62 -30.91 9.60
C PHE A 28 20.25 -30.41 8.29
N GLN A 29 20.37 -29.09 8.14
CA GLN A 29 21.04 -28.45 7.00
C GLN A 29 22.58 -28.53 7.07
N ARG A 30 23.14 -29.12 8.13
CA ARG A 30 24.59 -29.25 8.38
C ARG A 30 25.33 -27.92 8.32
N ARG A 31 24.70 -26.82 8.73
CA ARG A 31 25.33 -25.49 8.73
C ARG A 31 26.07 -25.24 10.03
N SER A 32 27.27 -24.67 9.95
CA SER A 32 27.99 -24.25 11.15
C SER A 32 27.41 -22.93 11.69
N GLN A 33 27.27 -22.81 13.02
CA GLN A 33 26.84 -21.55 13.63
C GLN A 33 27.82 -20.40 13.35
N GLY A 34 29.11 -20.72 13.16
CA GLY A 34 30.12 -19.72 12.82
C GLY A 34 29.90 -19.11 11.43
N ASP A 35 29.57 -19.93 10.45
CA ASP A 35 29.31 -19.46 9.09
C ASP A 35 27.97 -18.72 9.00
N LEU A 36 26.93 -19.23 9.68
CA LEU A 36 25.65 -18.54 9.83
C LEU A 36 25.83 -17.14 10.45
N ALA A 37 26.62 -17.03 11.52
CA ALA A 37 26.87 -15.76 12.16
C ALA A 37 27.53 -14.75 11.22
N LYS A 38 28.52 -15.20 10.42
CA LYS A 38 29.18 -14.36 9.40
C LYS A 38 28.20 -13.90 8.33
N GLU A 39 27.40 -14.81 7.78
CA GLU A 39 26.40 -14.50 6.75
C GLU A 39 25.36 -13.48 7.25
N MET A 40 24.94 -13.60 8.51
CA MET A 40 24.00 -12.69 9.14
C MET A 40 24.62 -11.34 9.56
N GLY A 41 25.95 -11.22 9.58
CA GLY A 41 26.67 -10.06 10.08
C GLY A 41 26.62 -9.91 11.61
N VAL A 42 26.59 -11.03 12.35
CA VAL A 42 26.60 -11.05 13.82
C VAL A 42 27.79 -11.87 14.34
N THR A 43 28.13 -11.70 15.62
CA THR A 43 29.18 -12.55 16.23
C THR A 43 28.66 -13.94 16.52
N GLY A 44 29.49 -14.97 16.38
CA GLY A 44 29.13 -16.35 16.73
C GLY A 44 28.70 -16.50 18.19
N GLY A 45 29.32 -15.73 19.10
CA GLY A 45 28.93 -15.68 20.51
C GLY A 45 27.52 -15.11 20.72
N THR A 46 27.13 -14.09 19.95
CA THR A 46 25.76 -13.55 19.98
C THR A 46 24.75 -14.57 19.50
N LEU A 47 24.99 -15.20 18.34
CA LEU A 47 24.09 -16.21 17.78
C LEU A 47 23.92 -17.41 18.72
N SER A 48 25.02 -17.90 19.31
CA SER A 48 24.98 -19.00 20.29
C SER A 48 24.16 -18.63 21.53
N LYS A 49 24.35 -17.42 22.09
CA LYS A 49 23.53 -16.94 23.22
C LYS A 49 22.05 -16.81 22.86
N ASN A 50 21.75 -16.47 21.60
CA ASN A 50 20.38 -16.40 21.11
C ASN A 50 19.73 -17.77 20.97
N LEU A 51 20.41 -18.71 20.32
CA LEU A 51 19.92 -20.09 20.14
C LEU A 51 19.76 -20.82 21.47
N THR A 52 20.65 -20.58 22.44
CA THR A 52 20.55 -21.16 23.80
C THR A 52 19.52 -20.47 24.70
N GLY A 53 18.89 -19.38 24.24
CA GLY A 53 17.90 -18.62 25.02
C GLY A 53 18.50 -17.77 26.15
N LYS A 54 19.83 -17.68 26.25
CA LYS A 54 20.51 -16.78 27.22
C LYS A 54 20.22 -15.31 26.93
N THR A 55 20.06 -14.95 25.65
CA THR A 55 19.64 -13.63 25.19
C THR A 55 18.57 -13.76 24.11
N GLN A 56 17.62 -12.82 24.02
CA GLN A 56 16.65 -12.85 22.92
C GLN A 56 17.26 -12.36 21.61
N PHE A 57 16.78 -12.91 20.49
CA PHE A 57 17.10 -12.38 19.17
C PHE A 57 16.64 -10.92 19.05
N GLY A 58 17.45 -10.08 18.41
CA GLY A 58 16.95 -8.85 17.81
C GLY A 58 16.04 -9.19 16.63
N PHE A 59 15.00 -8.38 16.38
CA PHE A 59 14.00 -8.67 15.35
C PHE A 59 14.63 -8.91 13.97
N TRP A 60 15.48 -8.00 13.49
CA TRP A 60 16.16 -8.14 12.19
C TRP A 60 17.12 -9.32 12.13
N THR A 61 17.82 -9.61 13.23
CA THR A 61 18.68 -10.80 13.32
C THR A 61 17.87 -12.07 13.12
N LEU A 62 16.67 -12.15 13.71
CA LEU A 62 15.80 -13.28 13.50
C LEU A 62 15.28 -13.35 12.05
N VAL A 63 14.79 -12.24 11.49
CA VAL A 63 14.27 -12.23 10.11
C VAL A 63 15.34 -12.73 9.13
N LYS A 64 16.58 -12.27 9.27
CA LYS A 64 17.72 -12.76 8.47
C LYS A 64 17.94 -14.26 8.64
N LEU A 65 17.94 -14.75 9.89
CA LEU A 65 18.09 -16.19 10.14
C LEU A 65 16.96 -17.00 9.47
N LEU A 66 15.71 -16.55 9.59
CA LEU A 66 14.57 -17.24 8.99
C LEU A 66 14.65 -17.25 7.45
N ASN A 67 15.10 -16.15 6.84
CA ASN A 67 15.32 -16.06 5.39
C ASN A 67 16.44 -16.98 4.90
N ILE A 68 17.44 -17.22 5.74
CA ILE A 68 18.54 -18.15 5.45
C ILE A 68 18.09 -19.61 5.62
N LEU A 69 17.30 -19.92 6.64
CA LEU A 69 16.94 -21.30 6.99
C LEU A 69 15.75 -21.84 6.20
N TYR A 70 14.84 -20.98 5.73
CA TYR A 70 13.58 -21.42 5.15
C TYR A 70 13.26 -20.70 3.84
N ASP A 71 13.25 -21.44 2.73
CA ASP A 71 12.76 -20.94 1.45
C ASP A 71 11.24 -20.70 1.47
N ASP A 72 10.51 -21.61 2.14
CA ASP A 72 9.05 -21.52 2.29
C ASP A 72 8.65 -20.31 3.14
N ILE A 73 7.94 -19.37 2.51
CA ILE A 73 7.47 -18.17 3.18
C ILE A 73 6.43 -18.46 4.26
N ASN A 74 5.58 -19.48 4.09
CA ASN A 74 4.58 -19.82 5.10
C ASN A 74 5.28 -20.27 6.37
N LYS A 75 6.37 -21.05 6.23
CA LYS A 75 7.18 -21.45 7.37
C LYS A 75 7.87 -20.27 8.03
N ARG A 76 8.44 -19.33 7.24
CA ARG A 76 9.03 -18.10 7.78
C ARG A 76 8.01 -17.28 8.56
N GLN A 77 6.80 -17.13 8.01
CA GLN A 77 5.71 -16.41 8.66
C GLN A 77 5.32 -17.12 9.97
N GLU A 78 5.05 -18.42 9.96
CA GLU A 78 4.74 -19.22 11.16
C GLU A 78 5.80 -19.04 12.27
N MET A 79 7.08 -19.09 11.91
CA MET A 79 8.20 -18.89 12.84
C MET A 79 8.24 -17.46 13.38
N LEU A 80 7.98 -16.45 12.54
CA LEU A 80 7.94 -15.06 12.96
C LEU A 80 6.77 -14.79 13.91
N TYR A 81 5.60 -15.37 13.65
CA TYR A 81 4.46 -15.35 14.57
C TYR A 81 4.78 -15.98 15.91
N THR A 82 5.39 -17.16 15.88
CA THR A 82 5.78 -17.88 17.09
C THR A 82 6.76 -17.04 17.90
N PHE A 83 7.76 -16.44 17.26
CA PHE A 83 8.66 -15.51 17.93
C PHE A 83 7.93 -14.32 18.54
N CYS A 84 7.06 -13.67 17.76
CA CYS A 84 6.26 -12.53 18.21
C CYS A 84 5.26 -12.89 19.30
N SER A 85 4.94 -14.16 19.54
CA SER A 85 4.08 -14.60 20.65
C SER A 85 4.87 -14.81 21.94
N VAL A 86 6.11 -15.29 21.85
CA VAL A 86 6.93 -15.64 23.03
C VAL A 86 7.95 -14.57 23.42
N THR A 87 8.32 -13.67 22.52
CA THR A 87 9.31 -12.63 22.81
C THR A 87 8.79 -11.69 23.90
N THR A 88 9.67 -11.38 24.84
CA THR A 88 9.42 -10.40 25.91
C THR A 88 10.05 -9.04 25.60
N SER A 89 10.88 -8.96 24.55
CA SER A 89 11.49 -7.73 24.06
C SER A 89 10.44 -6.81 23.45
N LYS A 90 10.15 -5.73 24.17
CA LYS A 90 9.15 -4.74 23.78
C LYS A 90 9.56 -3.91 22.59
N ILE A 91 10.87 -3.73 22.36
CA ILE A 91 11.37 -3.07 21.15
C ILE A 91 11.18 -3.94 19.91
N ASN A 92 11.40 -5.27 20.01
CA ASN A 92 11.19 -6.18 18.89
C ASN A 92 9.73 -6.14 18.42
N LEU A 93 8.77 -6.06 19.34
CA LEU A 93 7.36 -5.99 18.98
C LEU A 93 6.98 -4.68 18.28
N ARG A 94 7.62 -3.56 18.62
CA ARG A 94 7.41 -2.29 17.91
C ARG A 94 7.97 -2.34 16.49
N ILE A 95 9.19 -2.86 16.32
CA ILE A 95 9.79 -3.07 14.99
C ILE A 95 8.93 -4.06 14.18
N ALA A 96 8.44 -5.12 14.81
CA ALA A 96 7.58 -6.12 14.18
C ALA A 96 6.25 -5.55 13.67
N MET A 97 5.64 -4.59 14.39
CA MET A 97 4.44 -3.88 13.89
C MET A 97 4.74 -3.16 12.58
N GLU A 98 5.84 -2.39 12.53
CA GLU A 98 6.19 -1.66 11.32
C GLU A 98 6.61 -2.59 10.19
N TYR A 99 7.35 -3.66 10.50
CA TYR A 99 7.68 -4.71 9.54
C TYR A 99 6.44 -5.34 8.91
N ALA A 100 5.48 -5.77 9.74
CA ALA A 100 4.25 -6.38 9.27
C ALA A 100 3.42 -5.39 8.43
N ASN A 101 3.34 -4.13 8.86
CA ASN A 101 2.68 -3.07 8.12
C ASN A 101 3.34 -2.79 6.76
N ALA A 102 4.67 -2.76 6.70
CA ALA A 102 5.45 -2.50 5.49
C ALA A 102 5.36 -3.66 4.48
N LYS A 103 5.48 -4.90 4.96
CA LYS A 103 5.25 -6.12 4.17
C LYS A 103 3.80 -6.29 3.72
N GLY A 104 2.87 -5.75 4.50
CA GLY A 104 1.45 -5.91 4.31
C GLY A 104 0.87 -7.22 4.83
N ASP A 105 1.55 -7.84 5.79
CA ASP A 105 1.08 -8.98 6.58
C ASP A 105 0.07 -8.48 7.62
N LEU A 106 -1.21 -8.46 7.23
CA LEU A 106 -2.27 -7.89 8.06
C LEU A 106 -2.56 -8.75 9.28
N GLN A 107 -2.41 -10.06 9.14
CA GLN A 107 -2.65 -10.97 10.24
C GLN A 107 -1.57 -10.79 11.32
N LEU A 108 -0.29 -10.64 10.95
CA LEU A 108 0.79 -10.49 11.92
C LEU A 108 0.68 -9.13 12.62
N LEU A 109 0.39 -8.09 11.85
CA LEU A 109 0.15 -6.76 12.38
C LEU A 109 -0.98 -6.79 13.42
N LYS A 110 -2.13 -7.41 13.09
CA LYS A 110 -3.27 -7.53 13.99
C LYS A 110 -2.91 -8.27 15.28
N PHE A 111 -2.23 -9.40 15.15
CA PHE A 111 -1.79 -10.20 16.28
C PHE A 111 -0.93 -9.39 17.26
N ILE A 112 0.07 -8.67 16.74
CA ILE A 112 0.99 -7.88 17.59
C ILE A 112 0.26 -6.68 18.22
N VAL A 113 -0.60 -5.99 17.45
CA VAL A 113 -1.41 -4.87 17.94
C VAL A 113 -2.29 -5.31 19.10
N ASP A 114 -3.05 -6.40 18.95
CA ASP A 114 -3.96 -6.86 20.01
C ASP A 114 -3.21 -7.31 21.26
N ARG A 115 -2.05 -7.95 21.10
CA ARG A 115 -1.17 -8.30 22.22
C ARG A 115 -0.68 -7.06 22.97
N GLU A 116 -0.22 -6.04 22.25
CA GLU A 116 0.46 -4.89 22.86
C GLU A 116 -0.48 -3.78 23.35
N LYS A 117 -1.77 -3.82 23.02
CA LYS A 117 -2.80 -2.97 23.66
C LYS A 117 -2.78 -3.06 25.18
N ASN A 118 -2.54 -4.27 25.70
CA ASN A 118 -2.49 -4.55 27.13
C ASN A 118 -1.04 -4.65 27.65
N SER A 119 -0.06 -4.14 26.90
CA SER A 119 1.35 -4.20 27.28
C SER A 119 1.60 -3.50 28.61
N SER A 120 2.54 -4.01 29.41
CA SER A 120 2.96 -3.34 30.65
C SER A 120 3.66 -2.00 30.37
N LEU A 121 4.31 -1.85 29.21
CA LEU A 121 5.00 -0.62 28.84
C LEU A 121 4.05 0.38 28.13
N PRO A 122 3.93 1.62 28.63
CA PRO A 122 3.09 2.64 28.01
C PRO A 122 3.42 2.91 26.54
N ILE A 123 4.70 2.95 26.18
CA ILE A 123 5.15 3.18 24.79
C ILE A 123 4.63 2.09 23.83
N ASN A 124 4.50 0.85 24.27
CA ASN A 124 3.98 -0.23 23.43
C ASN A 124 2.46 -0.15 23.26
N ARG A 125 1.74 0.26 24.31
CA ARG A 125 0.30 0.53 24.21
C ARG A 125 0.02 1.69 23.25
N GLU A 126 0.84 2.73 23.29
CA GLU A 126 0.78 3.84 22.35
C GLU A 126 1.01 3.37 20.90
N TRP A 127 2.03 2.54 20.66
CA TRP A 127 2.28 1.97 19.35
C TRP A 127 1.08 1.14 18.85
N ALA A 128 0.58 0.23 19.68
CA ALA A 128 -0.60 -0.56 19.35
C ALA A 128 -1.83 0.32 19.03
N TYR A 129 -2.01 1.43 19.75
CA TYR A 129 -3.10 2.36 19.55
C TYR A 129 -3.09 3.02 18.16
N VAL A 130 -1.93 3.44 17.65
CA VAL A 130 -1.82 4.05 16.31
C VAL A 130 -1.77 3.00 15.20
N TYR A 131 -1.04 1.90 15.40
CA TYR A 131 -1.00 0.80 14.42
C TYR A 131 -2.34 0.07 14.28
N GLU A 132 -3.23 0.13 15.27
CA GLU A 132 -4.61 -0.32 15.11
C GLU A 132 -5.32 0.44 13.99
N LEU A 133 -5.18 1.77 13.91
CA LEU A 133 -5.77 2.57 12.84
C LEU A 133 -5.14 2.21 11.49
N ALA A 134 -3.82 2.03 11.46
CA ALA A 134 -3.11 1.60 10.25
C ALA A 134 -3.59 0.23 9.76
N TRP A 135 -3.81 -0.72 10.67
CA TRP A 135 -4.37 -2.03 10.36
C TRP A 135 -5.82 -1.94 9.87
N GLN A 136 -6.69 -1.21 10.59
CA GLN A 136 -8.11 -1.04 10.22
C GLN A 136 -8.25 -0.43 8.84
N ARG A 137 -7.43 0.57 8.52
CA ARG A 137 -7.36 1.14 7.18
C ARG A 137 -6.93 0.08 6.16
N SER A 138 -5.81 -0.58 6.43
CA SER A 138 -5.17 -1.47 5.46
C SER A 138 -5.95 -2.76 5.20
N SER A 139 -6.82 -3.17 6.13
CA SER A 139 -7.75 -4.29 5.97
C SER A 139 -9.05 -3.90 5.26
N GLY A 140 -9.26 -2.61 4.96
CA GLY A 140 -10.52 -2.09 4.43
C GLY A 140 -11.65 -2.03 5.46
N PHE A 141 -11.37 -2.26 6.74
CA PHE A 141 -12.37 -2.18 7.81
C PHE A 141 -12.89 -0.75 8.01
N ILE A 142 -12.02 0.24 7.81
CA ILE A 142 -12.39 1.67 7.74
C ILE A 142 -11.78 2.30 6.50
N ALA A 143 -12.49 3.24 5.89
CA ALA A 143 -12.01 3.98 4.73
C ALA A 143 -12.60 5.40 4.70
N LYS A 144 -11.94 6.30 3.95
CA LYS A 144 -12.46 7.65 3.64
C LYS A 144 -12.92 8.41 4.89
N GLN A 145 -14.21 8.76 4.96
CA GLN A 145 -14.79 9.57 6.03
C GLN A 145 -14.68 8.91 7.41
N GLU A 146 -14.88 7.59 7.52
CA GLU A 146 -14.80 6.91 8.81
C GLU A 146 -13.36 6.96 9.39
N LEU A 147 -12.35 6.87 8.53
CA LEU A 147 -10.96 7.03 8.98
C LEU A 147 -10.71 8.48 9.43
N LEU A 148 -11.23 9.47 8.71
CA LEU A 148 -11.12 10.88 9.10
C LEU A 148 -11.79 11.12 10.46
N ASP A 149 -13.00 10.62 10.66
CA ASP A 149 -13.74 10.77 11.92
C ASP A 149 -12.94 10.19 13.10
N ARG A 150 -12.38 8.98 12.94
CA ARG A 150 -11.52 8.38 13.98
C ARG A 150 -10.22 9.16 14.21
N LEU A 151 -9.65 9.78 13.18
CA LEU A 151 -8.47 10.63 13.33
C LEU A 151 -8.82 11.98 13.98
N GLU A 152 -10.03 12.49 13.84
CA GLU A 152 -10.46 13.70 14.54
C GLU A 152 -10.83 13.39 16.00
N GLU A 153 -11.52 12.27 16.27
CA GLU A 153 -11.82 11.79 17.63
C GLU A 153 -10.56 11.57 18.48
N ARG A 154 -9.49 11.07 17.85
CA ARG A 154 -8.22 10.77 18.52
C ARG A 154 -7.24 11.95 18.48
N LYS A 155 -7.63 13.07 17.86
CA LYS A 155 -6.79 14.26 17.75
C LYS A 155 -6.53 14.88 19.12
N GLY A 156 -5.27 15.22 19.39
CA GLY A 156 -4.87 15.72 20.71
C GLY A 156 -4.93 14.67 21.82
N SER A 157 -5.12 13.38 21.50
CA SER A 157 -5.08 12.29 22.46
C SER A 157 -3.77 12.32 23.25
N LYS A 158 -3.88 12.35 24.58
CA LYS A 158 -2.73 12.29 25.51
C LYS A 158 -1.98 10.95 25.43
N VAL A 159 -2.50 9.97 24.69
CA VAL A 159 -1.86 8.68 24.45
C VAL A 159 -0.67 8.82 23.50
N ILE A 160 -0.78 9.63 22.44
CA ILE A 160 0.24 9.75 21.38
C ILE A 160 1.31 10.75 21.79
N LYS A 161 2.51 10.26 22.11
CA LYS A 161 3.61 11.03 22.71
C LYS A 161 4.91 10.93 21.92
N THR A 162 5.28 9.73 21.51
CA THR A 162 6.50 9.43 20.75
C THR A 162 6.50 10.12 19.38
N LYS A 163 7.69 10.43 18.88
CA LYS A 163 7.86 11.12 17.60
C LYS A 163 7.35 10.23 16.46
N GLU A 164 7.71 8.96 16.50
CA GLU A 164 7.31 7.94 15.53
C GLU A 164 5.79 7.85 15.41
N MET A 165 5.07 7.80 16.52
CA MET A 165 3.61 7.65 16.48
C MET A 165 2.89 8.92 16.09
N LYS A 166 3.42 10.10 16.44
CA LYS A 166 2.94 11.38 15.89
C LYS A 166 3.11 11.45 14.38
N ILE A 167 4.23 10.94 13.87
CA ILE A 167 4.51 10.93 12.44
C ILE A 167 3.61 9.93 11.72
N LEU A 168 3.47 8.71 12.22
CA LEU A 168 2.57 7.71 11.65
C LEU A 168 1.12 8.21 11.66
N TYR A 169 0.69 8.88 12.72
CA TYR A 169 -0.62 9.51 12.75
C TYR A 169 -0.78 10.54 11.64
N GLY A 170 0.24 11.36 11.40
CA GLY A 170 0.24 12.29 10.28
C GLY A 170 0.25 11.62 8.91
N ILE A 171 0.93 10.48 8.75
CA ILE A 171 0.86 9.67 7.53
C ILE A 171 -0.57 9.17 7.30
N LEU A 172 -1.27 8.72 8.35
CA LEU A 172 -2.68 8.33 8.25
C LEU A 172 -3.57 9.51 7.83
N THR A 173 -3.27 10.73 8.31
CA THR A 173 -3.94 11.95 7.83
C THR A 173 -3.63 12.24 6.35
N CYS A 174 -2.38 12.07 5.90
CA CYS A 174 -2.05 12.17 4.48
C CYS A 174 -2.87 11.19 3.62
N TYR A 175 -3.05 9.96 4.10
CA TYR A 175 -3.87 8.98 3.43
C TYR A 175 -5.34 9.40 3.35
N THR A 176 -5.93 9.97 4.42
CA THR A 176 -7.30 10.50 4.34
C THR A 176 -7.43 11.66 3.34
N ILE A 177 -6.41 12.53 3.26
CA ILE A 177 -6.42 13.63 2.28
C ILE A 177 -6.41 13.08 0.85
N CYS A 178 -5.64 12.02 0.59
CA CYS A 178 -5.63 11.34 -0.71
C CYS A 178 -6.99 10.67 -1.02
N ASP A 179 -7.57 9.97 -0.05
CA ASP A 179 -8.84 9.25 -0.19
C ASP A 179 -10.06 10.16 -0.40
N LEU A 180 -10.00 11.36 0.19
CA LEU A 180 -11.04 12.39 0.10
C LEU A 180 -10.75 13.42 -1.01
N GLU A 181 -9.67 13.20 -1.78
CA GLU A 181 -9.33 13.99 -2.96
C GLU A 181 -9.12 15.50 -2.66
N THR A 182 -8.65 15.83 -1.45
CA THR A 182 -8.44 17.21 -0.97
C THR A 182 -6.97 17.64 -1.05
N TYR A 183 -6.35 17.45 -2.23
CA TYR A 183 -4.89 17.43 -2.40
C TYR A 183 -4.13 18.71 -2.05
N ASN A 184 -4.79 19.88 -2.04
CA ASN A 184 -4.11 21.16 -1.79
C ASN A 184 -3.44 21.22 -0.41
N SER A 185 -4.06 20.64 0.62
CA SER A 185 -3.52 20.61 1.99
C SER A 185 -2.41 19.58 2.18
N LEU A 186 -2.29 18.60 1.27
CA LEU A 186 -1.34 17.50 1.41
C LEU A 186 0.11 17.95 1.31
N PHE A 187 0.40 18.89 0.41
CA PHE A 187 1.77 19.39 0.21
C PHE A 187 2.28 20.14 1.46
N GLU A 188 1.44 20.98 2.05
CA GLU A 188 1.76 21.71 3.29
C GLU A 188 1.96 20.73 4.45
N TYR A 189 1.07 19.74 4.57
CA TYR A 189 1.16 18.72 5.60
C TYR A 189 2.45 17.90 5.48
N ALA A 190 2.79 17.46 4.27
CA ALA A 190 4.02 16.70 4.00
C ALA A 190 5.28 17.53 4.26
N ALA A 191 5.28 18.83 3.93
CA ALA A 191 6.40 19.74 4.18
C ALA A 191 6.69 19.89 5.68
N VAL A 192 5.66 19.83 6.54
CA VAL A 192 5.81 19.84 8.00
C VAL A 192 6.25 18.47 8.55
N LEU A 193 5.84 17.38 7.90
CA LEU A 193 6.05 16.02 8.38
C LEU A 193 7.44 15.47 8.03
N LEU A 194 7.92 15.71 6.81
CA LEU A 194 9.20 15.18 6.31
C LEU A 194 10.41 15.54 7.20
N PRO A 195 10.61 16.80 7.63
CA PRO A 195 11.73 17.14 8.52
C PRO A 195 11.70 16.37 9.85
N LYS A 196 10.50 16.03 10.36
CA LYS A 196 10.34 15.28 11.61
C LYS A 196 10.72 13.81 11.43
N VAL A 197 10.58 13.26 10.22
CA VAL A 197 11.03 11.89 9.90
C VAL A 197 12.54 11.77 10.07
N ASP A 198 13.30 12.84 9.78
CA ASP A 198 14.75 12.82 9.92
C ASP A 198 15.23 12.67 11.37
N GLU A 199 14.37 12.99 12.34
CA GLU A 199 14.64 12.84 13.77
C GLU A 199 14.41 11.42 14.31
N ILE A 200 13.90 10.48 13.49
CA ILE A 200 13.68 9.09 13.89
C ILE A 200 15.02 8.35 13.94
N SER A 201 15.32 7.73 15.09
CA SER A 201 16.60 7.02 15.29
C SER A 201 16.66 5.67 14.60
N ASP A 202 15.55 4.94 14.50
CA ASP A 202 15.51 3.64 13.82
C ASP A 202 15.47 3.85 12.31
N SER A 203 16.51 3.41 11.61
CA SER A 203 16.70 3.65 10.18
C SER A 203 15.62 2.99 9.31
N PHE A 204 15.10 1.84 9.73
CA PHE A 204 14.04 1.16 9.02
C PHE A 204 12.73 1.95 9.14
N ILE A 205 12.32 2.30 10.36
CA ILE A 205 11.09 3.08 10.59
C ILE A 205 11.20 4.45 9.88
N LYS A 206 12.35 5.10 9.97
CA LYS A 206 12.64 6.35 9.26
C LYS A 206 12.39 6.21 7.76
N SER A 207 13.04 5.23 7.12
CA SER A 207 12.93 5.00 5.67
C SER A 207 11.51 4.64 5.26
N ALA A 208 10.83 3.80 6.05
CA ALA A 208 9.47 3.37 5.79
C ALA A 208 8.47 4.53 5.89
N TYR A 209 8.65 5.44 6.83
CA TYR A 209 7.79 6.62 6.99
C TYR A 209 8.05 7.67 5.92
N PHE A 210 9.32 7.91 5.59
CA PHE A 210 9.71 8.76 4.47
C PHE A 210 9.04 8.30 3.17
N ALA A 211 9.17 7.00 2.85
CA ALA A 211 8.60 6.42 1.64
C ALA A 211 7.07 6.55 1.57
N ARG A 212 6.36 6.38 2.70
CA ARG A 212 4.89 6.55 2.75
C ARG A 212 4.45 7.99 2.49
N ILE A 213 5.17 8.97 3.01
CA ILE A 213 4.87 10.39 2.73
C ILE A 213 5.14 10.69 1.26
N LYS A 214 6.23 10.16 0.72
CA LYS A 214 6.58 10.29 -0.71
C LYS A 214 5.57 9.60 -1.61
N GLU A 215 5.01 8.45 -1.22
CA GLU A 215 3.92 7.79 -1.96
C GLU A 215 2.69 8.71 -2.08
N CYS A 216 2.26 9.35 -0.98
CA CYS A 216 1.17 10.34 -1.00
C CYS A 216 1.50 11.54 -1.90
N LEU A 217 2.73 12.06 -1.82
CA LEU A 217 3.18 13.17 -2.65
C LEU A 217 3.23 12.82 -4.14
N ALA A 218 3.69 11.63 -4.49
CA ALA A 218 3.71 11.15 -5.88
C ALA A 218 2.30 11.13 -6.46
N PHE A 219 1.34 10.56 -5.72
CA PHE A 219 -0.06 10.55 -6.12
C PHE A 219 -0.63 11.96 -6.25
N ALA A 220 -0.36 12.84 -5.29
CA ALA A 220 -0.80 14.24 -5.32
C ALA A 220 -0.25 15.00 -6.54
N TYR A 221 1.04 14.83 -6.85
CA TYR A 221 1.63 15.43 -8.04
C TYR A 221 1.06 14.84 -9.32
N LEU A 222 0.75 13.54 -9.36
CA LEU A 222 0.08 12.91 -10.50
C LEU A 222 -1.28 13.58 -10.75
N VAL A 223 -2.18 13.61 -9.78
CA VAL A 223 -3.55 14.15 -9.95
C VAL A 223 -3.55 15.65 -10.25
N GLN A 224 -2.58 16.42 -9.74
CA GLN A 224 -2.38 17.83 -10.06
C GLN A 224 -1.69 18.08 -11.41
N ASP A 225 -1.43 17.01 -12.18
CA ASP A 225 -0.75 17.03 -13.47
C ASP A 225 0.68 17.59 -13.44
N ASN A 226 1.35 17.49 -12.28
CA ASN A 226 2.77 17.81 -12.13
C ASN A 226 3.63 16.56 -12.35
N LEU A 227 3.66 16.09 -13.60
CA LEU A 227 4.22 14.79 -13.95
C LEU A 227 5.73 14.69 -13.69
N GLU A 228 6.48 15.77 -13.86
CA GLU A 228 7.92 15.79 -13.57
C GLU A 228 8.18 15.54 -12.08
N LYS A 229 7.51 16.29 -11.19
CA LYS A 229 7.65 16.06 -9.74
C LYS A 229 7.14 14.70 -9.31
N CYS A 230 6.03 14.23 -9.89
CA CYS A 230 5.53 12.87 -9.66
C CYS A 230 6.62 11.83 -9.96
N ARG A 231 7.23 11.89 -11.16
CA ARG A 231 8.27 10.94 -11.57
C ARG A 231 9.52 11.03 -10.69
N ASN A 232 9.96 12.23 -10.34
CA ASN A 232 11.12 12.43 -9.46
C ASN A 232 10.88 11.81 -8.08
N VAL A 233 9.73 12.08 -7.47
CA VAL A 233 9.37 11.49 -6.16
C VAL A 233 9.24 9.97 -6.24
N CYS A 234 8.70 9.43 -7.34
CA CYS A 234 8.67 7.98 -7.54
C CYS A 234 10.07 7.38 -7.58
N ASN A 235 11.02 8.02 -8.27
CA ASN A 235 12.41 7.55 -8.32
C ASN A 235 13.07 7.60 -6.94
N GLU A 236 12.82 8.63 -6.13
CA GLU A 236 13.30 8.68 -4.74
C GLU A 236 12.84 7.45 -3.94
N ILE A 237 11.60 6.98 -4.11
CA ILE A 237 11.08 5.77 -3.45
C ILE A 237 11.80 4.51 -3.96
N LEU A 238 12.06 4.42 -5.26
CA LEU A 238 12.71 3.27 -5.89
C LEU A 238 14.18 3.13 -5.46
N GLU A 239 14.86 4.24 -5.20
CA GLU A 239 16.27 4.30 -4.80
C GLU A 239 16.52 3.97 -3.32
N LEU A 240 15.47 3.94 -2.47
CA LEU A 240 15.62 3.61 -1.05
C LEU A 240 16.17 2.19 -0.87
N ASP A 241 17.10 1.99 0.07
CA ASP A 241 17.46 0.66 0.51
C ASP A 241 16.23 -0.07 1.10
N SER A 242 16.04 -1.33 0.72
CA SER A 242 14.86 -2.10 1.10
C SER A 242 15.27 -3.36 1.84
N PRO A 243 15.49 -3.27 3.17
CA PRO A 243 15.90 -4.42 3.96
C PRO A 243 14.83 -5.52 3.83
N GLU A 244 15.27 -6.72 3.46
CA GLU A 244 14.40 -7.89 3.30
C GLU A 244 13.17 -7.64 2.41
N ASN A 245 13.30 -6.78 1.39
CA ASN A 245 12.24 -6.42 0.46
C ASN A 245 11.00 -5.82 1.16
N CYS A 246 11.17 -5.12 2.29
CA CYS A 246 10.06 -4.53 3.04
C CYS A 246 9.33 -3.39 2.33
N PHE A 247 9.89 -2.81 1.26
CA PHE A 247 9.30 -1.69 0.54
C PHE A 247 8.74 -2.07 -0.83
N ASN A 248 8.57 -3.37 -1.12
CA ASN A 248 8.00 -3.84 -2.39
C ASN A 248 6.62 -3.22 -2.68
N LEU A 249 5.74 -3.12 -1.69
CA LEU A 249 4.43 -2.46 -1.85
C LEU A 249 4.57 -1.00 -2.27
N LEU A 250 5.46 -0.25 -1.61
CA LEU A 250 5.70 1.18 -1.89
C LEU A 250 6.34 1.39 -3.27
N ARG A 251 7.32 0.55 -3.63
CA ARG A 251 7.96 0.56 -4.94
C ARG A 251 6.98 0.19 -6.06
N ALA A 252 6.11 -0.79 -5.83
CA ALA A 252 5.06 -1.14 -6.77
C ALA A 252 4.10 0.03 -7.02
N SER A 253 3.69 0.76 -5.97
CA SER A 253 2.92 2.01 -6.11
C SER A 253 3.66 3.06 -6.93
N ALA A 254 4.93 3.31 -6.63
CA ALA A 254 5.75 4.29 -7.36
C ALA A 254 5.84 3.94 -8.86
N LEU A 255 6.02 2.65 -9.19
CA LEU A 255 6.02 2.17 -10.57
C LEU A 255 4.65 2.36 -11.25
N VAL A 256 3.54 2.21 -10.52
CA VAL A 256 2.21 2.51 -11.06
C VAL A 256 2.06 4.00 -11.34
N TYR A 257 2.44 4.88 -10.42
CA TYR A 257 2.33 6.32 -10.66
C TYR A 257 3.24 6.78 -11.80
N LEU A 258 4.42 6.18 -11.96
CA LEU A 258 5.23 6.34 -13.18
C LEU A 258 4.44 5.92 -14.41
N ALA A 259 3.86 4.72 -14.42
CA ALA A 259 3.06 4.24 -15.54
C ALA A 259 1.91 5.19 -15.88
N GLU A 260 1.15 5.59 -14.87
CA GLU A 260 0.02 6.48 -15.01
C GLU A 260 0.44 7.82 -15.60
N SER A 261 1.58 8.39 -15.14
CA SER A 261 2.13 9.62 -15.69
C SER A 261 2.49 9.56 -17.19
N TYR A 262 2.58 8.36 -17.78
CA TYR A 262 2.80 8.16 -19.21
C TYR A 262 1.53 7.76 -19.98
N THR A 263 0.39 7.54 -19.31
CA THR A 263 -0.85 7.00 -19.90
C THR A 263 -1.28 7.71 -21.18
N PHE A 264 -1.21 9.05 -21.21
CA PHE A 264 -1.66 9.86 -22.33
C PHE A 264 -0.54 10.25 -23.31
N ASN A 265 0.71 9.86 -23.04
CA ASN A 265 1.89 10.33 -23.77
C ASN A 265 2.70 9.20 -24.41
N CYS A 266 2.84 8.04 -23.74
CA CYS A 266 3.64 6.92 -24.23
C CYS A 266 3.13 5.60 -23.63
N TYR A 267 2.34 4.86 -24.42
CA TYR A 267 1.83 3.54 -24.03
C TYR A 267 2.94 2.55 -23.65
N ASP A 268 4.04 2.51 -24.41
CA ASP A 268 5.10 1.53 -24.19
C ASP A 268 5.81 1.76 -22.84
N SER A 269 6.07 3.03 -22.50
CA SER A 269 6.59 3.38 -21.18
C SER A 269 5.60 3.02 -20.07
N ALA A 270 4.34 3.42 -20.23
CA ALA A 270 3.29 3.09 -19.26
C ALA A 270 3.17 1.57 -19.03
N SER A 271 3.09 0.80 -20.11
CA SER A 271 3.02 -0.66 -20.06
C SER A 271 4.28 -1.28 -19.45
N SER A 272 5.47 -0.76 -19.74
CA SER A 272 6.71 -1.27 -19.14
C SER A 272 6.72 -1.07 -17.63
N TYR A 273 6.29 0.09 -17.15
CA TYR A 273 6.27 0.37 -15.71
C TYR A 273 5.23 -0.46 -14.96
N ILE A 274 4.05 -0.71 -15.56
CA ILE A 274 3.09 -1.65 -14.97
C ILE A 274 3.68 -3.05 -14.86
N LYS A 275 4.33 -3.56 -15.91
CA LYS A 275 4.97 -4.90 -15.87
C LYS A 275 6.00 -4.99 -14.75
N LYS A 276 6.86 -3.98 -14.63
CA LYS A 276 7.82 -3.85 -13.52
C LYS A 276 7.14 -3.79 -12.16
N SER A 277 6.01 -3.09 -12.04
CA SER A 277 5.23 -3.02 -10.79
C SER A 277 4.69 -4.39 -10.38
N LEU A 278 4.22 -5.18 -11.35
CA LEU A 278 3.77 -6.55 -11.10
C LEU A 278 4.94 -7.46 -10.69
N GLU A 279 6.07 -7.40 -11.41
CA GLU A 279 7.30 -8.13 -11.07
C GLU A 279 7.82 -7.76 -9.68
N GLN A 280 7.74 -6.49 -9.29
CA GLN A 280 8.17 -5.98 -7.98
C GLN A 280 7.38 -6.61 -6.81
N LEU A 281 6.14 -7.03 -7.05
CA LEU A 281 5.34 -7.73 -6.05
C LEU A 281 5.58 -9.24 -6.05
N GLU A 282 6.20 -9.81 -7.07
CA GLU A 282 6.43 -11.25 -7.11
C GLU A 282 7.63 -11.65 -6.22
N PRO A 283 7.52 -12.74 -5.45
CA PRO A 283 6.27 -13.46 -5.14
C PRO A 283 5.41 -12.69 -4.12
N TYR A 284 4.08 -12.65 -4.33
CA TYR A 284 3.14 -11.96 -3.45
C TYR A 284 2.37 -12.96 -2.59
N TYR A 285 2.46 -12.80 -1.27
CA TYR A 285 1.88 -13.76 -0.33
C TYR A 285 0.91 -13.10 0.65
N PHE A 286 1.19 -11.84 1.00
CA PHE A 286 0.44 -11.10 2.01
C PHE A 286 -0.82 -10.46 1.43
N GLU A 287 -1.79 -10.18 2.30
CA GLU A 287 -3.11 -9.70 1.91
C GLU A 287 -3.04 -8.40 1.12
N ARG A 288 -2.22 -7.44 1.58
CA ARG A 288 -2.09 -6.15 0.88
C ARG A 288 -1.37 -6.28 -0.46
N GLU A 289 -0.46 -7.23 -0.62
CA GLU A 289 0.20 -7.48 -1.92
C GLU A 289 -0.79 -8.04 -2.93
N LYS A 290 -1.65 -8.97 -2.49
CA LYS A 290 -2.76 -9.50 -3.31
C LYS A 290 -3.73 -8.40 -3.73
N GLN A 291 -4.15 -7.55 -2.79
CA GLN A 291 -5.00 -6.39 -3.09
C GLN A 291 -4.32 -5.44 -4.06
N ARG A 292 -3.08 -5.03 -3.77
CA ARG A 292 -2.32 -4.12 -4.62
C ARG A 292 -2.14 -4.66 -6.02
N ARG A 293 -1.87 -5.96 -6.17
CA ARG A 293 -1.77 -6.61 -7.48
C ARG A 293 -3.05 -6.50 -8.28
N GLN A 294 -4.21 -6.65 -7.65
CA GLN A 294 -5.51 -6.49 -8.30
C GLN A 294 -5.73 -5.05 -8.76
N ASP A 295 -5.33 -4.07 -7.94
CA ASP A 295 -5.40 -2.65 -8.28
C ASP A 295 -4.50 -2.33 -9.49
N ILE A 296 -3.26 -2.84 -9.49
CA ILE A 296 -2.31 -2.66 -10.62
C ILE A 296 -2.87 -3.23 -11.92
N LEU A 297 -3.50 -4.42 -11.87
CA LEU A 297 -4.12 -5.04 -13.04
C LEU A 297 -5.30 -4.20 -13.58
N ASN A 298 -6.07 -3.57 -12.69
CA ASN A 298 -7.13 -2.65 -13.07
C ASN A 298 -6.58 -1.40 -13.77
N THR A 299 -5.54 -0.77 -13.20
CA THR A 299 -4.86 0.37 -13.84
C THR A 299 -4.28 -0.03 -15.20
N TYR A 300 -3.75 -1.25 -15.34
CA TYR A 300 -3.25 -1.71 -16.63
C TYR A 300 -4.34 -1.82 -17.67
N ALA A 301 -5.50 -2.38 -17.29
CA ALA A 301 -6.65 -2.48 -18.16
C ALA A 301 -7.10 -1.09 -18.62
N PHE A 302 -7.18 -0.13 -17.71
CA PHE A 302 -7.48 1.27 -18.04
C PHE A 302 -6.49 1.85 -19.05
N ILE A 303 -5.18 1.72 -18.82
CA ILE A 303 -4.12 2.23 -19.73
C ILE A 303 -4.28 1.61 -21.13
N LYS A 304 -4.53 0.30 -21.22
CA LYS A 304 -4.76 -0.40 -22.50
C LYS A 304 -6.00 0.11 -23.23
N LEU A 305 -7.11 0.29 -22.51
CA LEU A 305 -8.38 0.73 -23.06
C LEU A 305 -8.28 2.17 -23.60
N VAL A 306 -7.71 3.09 -22.82
CA VAL A 306 -7.51 4.49 -23.23
C VAL A 306 -6.63 4.60 -24.48
N ASN A 307 -5.60 3.77 -24.58
CA ASN A 307 -4.68 3.75 -25.73
C ASN A 307 -5.14 2.84 -26.87
N LYS A 308 -6.23 2.08 -26.71
CA LYS A 308 -6.71 1.05 -27.63
C LYS A 308 -5.62 0.05 -28.05
N ARG A 309 -4.82 -0.42 -27.10
CA ARG A 309 -3.71 -1.37 -27.31
C ARG A 309 -3.97 -2.68 -26.58
N ASP A 310 -3.51 -3.79 -27.17
CA ASP A 310 -3.55 -5.15 -26.58
C ASP A 310 -4.94 -5.60 -26.08
N LEU A 311 -5.98 -5.36 -26.90
CA LEU A 311 -7.39 -5.55 -26.51
C LEU A 311 -7.91 -6.99 -26.71
N GLU A 312 -7.28 -7.80 -27.55
CA GLU A 312 -7.81 -9.14 -27.92
C GLU A 312 -8.02 -10.06 -26.71
N ASN A 313 -7.08 -10.03 -25.77
CA ASN A 313 -7.07 -10.88 -24.58
C ASN A 313 -7.06 -10.06 -23.28
N ILE A 314 -7.64 -8.86 -23.31
CA ILE A 314 -7.68 -7.99 -22.13
C ILE A 314 -8.49 -8.64 -21.01
N LYS A 315 -7.91 -8.66 -19.82
CA LYS A 315 -8.63 -9.04 -18.59
C LYS A 315 -9.10 -7.75 -17.91
N ILE A 316 -10.39 -7.72 -17.60
CA ILE A 316 -11.05 -6.58 -16.96
C ILE A 316 -11.64 -7.07 -15.64
N TYR A 317 -11.32 -6.40 -14.54
CA TYR A 317 -11.72 -6.84 -13.21
C TYR A 317 -12.65 -5.86 -12.50
N HIS A 318 -12.98 -4.73 -13.13
CA HIS A 318 -13.90 -3.75 -12.58
C HIS A 318 -14.96 -3.31 -13.62
N PRO A 319 -16.23 -3.10 -13.22
CA PRO A 319 -17.31 -2.84 -14.18
C PRO A 319 -17.15 -1.52 -14.95
N ALA A 320 -16.48 -0.51 -14.38
CA ALA A 320 -16.24 0.76 -15.09
C ALA A 320 -15.31 0.58 -16.31
N GLU A 321 -14.24 -0.20 -16.17
CA GLU A 321 -13.37 -0.55 -17.29
C GLU A 321 -14.11 -1.45 -18.28
N LYS A 322 -15.05 -2.28 -17.81
CA LYS A 322 -15.88 -3.10 -18.68
C LYS A 322 -16.82 -2.26 -19.54
N SER A 323 -17.43 -1.22 -18.98
CA SER A 323 -18.27 -0.30 -19.77
C SER A 323 -17.43 0.46 -20.81
N LEU A 324 -16.22 0.92 -20.47
CA LEU A 324 -15.29 1.51 -21.45
C LEU A 324 -14.94 0.54 -22.58
N PHE A 325 -14.74 -0.75 -22.28
CA PHE A 325 -14.46 -1.75 -23.30
C PHE A 325 -15.65 -2.00 -24.24
N GLU A 326 -16.87 -2.05 -23.70
CA GLU A 326 -18.08 -2.17 -24.52
C GLU A 326 -18.27 -0.94 -25.43
N ILE A 327 -17.98 0.27 -24.94
CA ILE A 327 -17.95 1.49 -25.75
C ILE A 327 -16.94 1.35 -26.91
N ILE A 328 -15.73 0.86 -26.64
CA ILE A 328 -14.71 0.65 -27.69
C ILE A 328 -15.17 -0.36 -28.75
N LYS A 329 -15.98 -1.35 -28.37
CA LYS A 329 -16.60 -2.31 -29.30
C LYS A 329 -17.81 -1.76 -30.07
N GLY A 330 -18.31 -0.57 -29.70
CA GLY A 330 -19.56 0.00 -30.24
C GLY A 330 -20.83 -0.51 -29.55
N ASN A 331 -20.71 -1.29 -28.47
CA ASN A 331 -21.82 -1.83 -27.71
C ASN A 331 -22.33 -0.82 -26.66
N ASN A 332 -22.71 0.37 -27.13
CA ASN A 332 -23.03 1.51 -26.27
C ASN A 332 -24.17 1.22 -25.28
N GLN A 333 -25.23 0.54 -25.72
CA GLN A 333 -26.38 0.21 -24.86
C GLN A 333 -25.97 -0.62 -23.64
N LYS A 334 -25.11 -1.63 -23.85
CA LYS A 334 -24.59 -2.48 -22.79
C LYS A 334 -23.69 -1.70 -21.82
N ALA A 335 -22.92 -0.73 -22.32
CA ALA A 335 -22.14 0.16 -21.47
C ALA A 335 -23.03 1.04 -20.58
N VAL A 336 -24.14 1.55 -21.12
CA VAL A 336 -25.15 2.32 -20.35
C VAL A 336 -25.75 1.45 -19.24
N GLU A 337 -26.14 0.23 -19.53
CA GLU A 337 -26.70 -0.71 -18.53
C GLU A 337 -25.73 -0.94 -17.36
N ILE A 338 -24.47 -1.24 -17.65
CA ILE A 338 -23.43 -1.45 -16.64
C ILE A 338 -23.25 -0.19 -15.76
N LEU A 339 -23.27 1.00 -16.37
CA LEU A 339 -23.06 2.25 -15.65
C LEU A 339 -24.27 2.62 -14.78
N LEU A 340 -25.50 2.41 -15.25
CA LEU A 340 -26.70 2.65 -14.45
C LEU A 340 -26.83 1.66 -13.28
N GLU A 341 -26.41 0.41 -13.47
CA GLU A 341 -26.32 -0.57 -12.38
C GLU A 341 -25.31 -0.10 -11.31
N LEU A 342 -24.12 0.33 -11.72
CA LEU A 342 -23.12 0.91 -10.81
C LEU A 342 -23.66 2.13 -10.04
N GLU A 343 -24.39 3.02 -10.72
CA GLU A 343 -25.01 4.19 -10.08
C GLU A 343 -26.05 3.79 -9.04
N SER A 344 -26.91 2.81 -9.36
CA SER A 344 -27.92 2.28 -8.45
C SER A 344 -27.30 1.62 -7.21
N GLU A 345 -26.19 0.90 -7.37
CA GLU A 345 -25.51 0.22 -6.26
C GLU A 345 -24.75 1.19 -5.34
N LYS A 346 -24.07 2.20 -5.93
CA LYS A 346 -23.17 3.11 -5.21
C LYS A 346 -23.81 4.46 -4.86
N GLY A 347 -25.01 4.72 -5.34
CA GLY A 347 -25.76 5.97 -5.18
C GLY A 347 -25.27 7.12 -6.07
N SER A 348 -24.10 7.00 -6.70
CA SER A 348 -23.56 8.01 -7.62
C SER A 348 -22.47 7.44 -8.52
N LEU A 349 -22.28 8.08 -9.67
CA LEU A 349 -21.14 7.80 -10.56
C LEU A 349 -19.93 8.67 -10.21
N THR A 350 -18.73 8.07 -10.32
CA THR A 350 -17.48 8.82 -10.31
C THR A 350 -17.39 9.76 -11.54
N PRO A 351 -16.54 10.79 -11.53
CA PRO A 351 -16.34 11.65 -12.70
C PRO A 351 -15.94 10.86 -13.94
N MET A 352 -15.08 9.84 -13.80
CA MET A 352 -14.67 9.00 -14.93
C MET A 352 -15.85 8.21 -15.51
N GLN A 353 -16.72 7.66 -14.66
CA GLN A 353 -17.91 6.93 -15.09
C GLN A 353 -18.94 7.83 -15.76
N HIS A 354 -19.09 9.09 -15.31
CA HIS A 354 -19.88 10.09 -16.02
C HIS A 354 -19.36 10.33 -17.43
N CYS A 355 -18.03 10.39 -17.62
CA CYS A 355 -17.43 10.48 -18.96
C CYS A 355 -17.83 9.27 -19.81
N TYR A 356 -17.71 8.05 -19.28
CA TYR A 356 -18.07 6.84 -20.02
C TYR A 356 -19.56 6.84 -20.40
N LEU A 357 -20.44 7.25 -19.49
CA LEU A 357 -21.88 7.33 -19.75
C LEU A 357 -22.19 8.34 -20.86
N GLY A 358 -21.55 9.51 -20.83
CA GLY A 358 -21.69 10.51 -21.87
C GLY A 358 -21.20 10.03 -23.23
N ILE A 359 -20.08 9.31 -23.28
CA ILE A 359 -19.61 8.70 -24.55
C ILE A 359 -20.63 7.67 -25.05
N ALA A 360 -21.11 6.78 -24.19
CA ALA A 360 -22.06 5.73 -24.58
C ALA A 360 -23.40 6.30 -25.07
N LYS A 361 -23.90 7.38 -24.44
CA LYS A 361 -25.14 8.05 -24.82
C LYS A 361 -24.97 9.09 -25.94
N ASN A 362 -23.74 9.36 -26.37
CA ASN A 362 -23.40 10.50 -27.24
C ASN A 362 -23.93 11.84 -26.68
N ASP A 363 -23.81 12.01 -25.37
CA ASP A 363 -24.33 13.16 -24.63
C ASP A 363 -23.17 14.02 -24.10
N VAL A 364 -23.01 15.19 -24.72
CA VAL A 364 -21.97 16.17 -24.39
C VAL A 364 -22.12 16.70 -22.97
N THR A 365 -23.36 16.88 -22.48
CA THR A 365 -23.61 17.47 -21.16
C THR A 365 -23.08 16.58 -20.03
N LEU A 366 -23.14 15.26 -20.20
CA LEU A 366 -22.57 14.29 -19.25
C LEU A 366 -21.04 14.35 -19.22
N ILE A 367 -20.39 14.60 -20.36
CA ILE A 367 -18.93 14.75 -20.43
C ILE A 367 -18.50 16.09 -19.84
N GLU A 368 -19.23 17.18 -20.09
CA GLU A 368 -19.00 18.46 -19.44
C GLU A 368 -19.16 18.36 -17.92
N ASN A 369 -20.19 17.63 -17.45
CA ASN A 369 -20.36 17.37 -16.03
C ASN A 369 -19.18 16.55 -15.45
N SER A 370 -18.68 15.55 -16.18
CA SER A 370 -17.47 14.80 -15.80
C SER A 370 -16.26 15.73 -15.63
N ILE A 371 -16.03 16.66 -16.56
CA ILE A 371 -14.95 17.64 -16.48
C ILE A 371 -15.12 18.51 -15.23
N ARG A 372 -16.33 19.05 -15.01
CA ARG A 372 -16.65 19.88 -13.85
C ARG A 372 -16.38 19.14 -12.54
N LEU A 373 -16.78 17.88 -12.43
CA LEU A 373 -16.55 17.05 -11.24
C LEU A 373 -15.06 16.85 -10.97
N PHE A 374 -14.27 16.49 -11.99
CA PHE A 374 -12.81 16.40 -11.84
C PHE A 374 -12.18 17.73 -11.43
N GLU A 375 -12.68 18.86 -11.92
CA GLU A 375 -12.19 20.19 -11.52
C GLU A 375 -12.54 20.53 -10.06
N CYS A 376 -13.73 20.15 -9.59
CA CYS A 376 -14.12 20.26 -8.18
C CYS A 376 -13.24 19.40 -7.26
N GLU A 377 -12.85 18.21 -7.70
CA GLU A 377 -11.91 17.31 -6.99
C GLU A 377 -10.44 17.75 -7.14
N GLY A 378 -10.16 18.79 -7.94
CA GLY A 378 -8.80 19.24 -8.23
C GLY A 378 -7.98 18.23 -9.04
N ASN A 379 -8.62 17.25 -9.69
CA ASN A 379 -7.98 16.19 -10.44
C ASN A 379 -7.79 16.58 -11.91
N ARG A 380 -6.71 17.31 -12.16
CA ARG A 380 -6.35 17.83 -13.49
C ARG A 380 -5.91 16.74 -14.45
N PHE A 381 -5.19 15.73 -13.95
CA PHE A 381 -4.61 14.69 -14.79
C PHE A 381 -5.67 13.80 -15.43
N TYR A 382 -6.58 13.20 -14.65
CA TYR A 382 -7.59 12.31 -15.21
C TYR A 382 -8.66 13.08 -16.00
N SER A 383 -8.85 14.39 -15.75
CA SER A 383 -9.71 15.27 -16.56
C SER A 383 -9.29 15.35 -18.04
N LYS A 384 -8.04 14.98 -18.37
CA LYS A 384 -7.56 14.92 -19.76
C LYS A 384 -8.40 13.98 -20.63
N LEU A 385 -8.88 12.85 -20.08
CA LEU A 385 -9.68 11.91 -20.85
C LEU A 385 -11.01 12.53 -21.32
N PRO A 386 -11.90 13.02 -20.43
CA PRO A 386 -13.14 13.64 -20.87
C PRO A 386 -12.90 14.89 -21.73
N LYS A 387 -11.88 15.71 -21.45
CA LYS A 387 -11.51 16.87 -22.31
C LYS A 387 -11.18 16.42 -23.74
N ASN A 388 -10.40 15.37 -23.89
CA ASN A 388 -10.06 14.80 -25.20
C ASN A 388 -11.28 14.20 -25.90
N MET A 389 -12.21 13.59 -25.16
CA MET A 389 -13.44 13.00 -25.72
C MET A 389 -14.44 14.07 -26.16
N LEU A 390 -14.60 15.14 -25.38
CA LEU A 390 -15.43 16.29 -25.73
C LEU A 390 -15.00 16.90 -27.08
N VAL A 391 -13.69 17.11 -27.28
CA VAL A 391 -13.15 17.62 -28.55
C VAL A 391 -13.45 16.68 -29.72
N LYS A 392 -13.42 15.36 -29.52
CA LYS A 392 -13.73 14.38 -30.58
C LYS A 392 -15.21 14.41 -30.95
N LEU A 393 -16.11 14.49 -29.97
CA LEU A 393 -17.56 14.51 -30.22
C LEU A 393 -18.01 15.81 -30.87
N THR A 394 -17.51 16.95 -30.42
CA THR A 394 -17.90 18.26 -30.99
C THR A 394 -17.42 18.40 -32.44
N LYS A 395 -16.21 17.91 -32.77
CA LYS A 395 -15.70 17.88 -34.15
C LYS A 395 -16.47 16.92 -35.06
N ASN A 396 -16.88 15.76 -34.55
CA ASN A 396 -17.68 14.81 -35.33
C ASN A 396 -19.13 15.30 -35.53
N GLY A 397 -19.66 16.10 -34.60
CA GLY A 397 -20.97 16.73 -34.73
C GLY A 397 -21.01 17.84 -35.79
N THR A 398 -19.92 18.58 -35.99
CA THR A 398 -19.86 19.65 -37.00
C THR A 398 -19.79 19.14 -38.44
N ILE A 399 -19.45 17.87 -38.66
CA ILE A 399 -19.36 17.27 -40.01
C ILE A 399 -20.74 16.81 -40.53
N CYS A 400 -21.78 16.78 -39.69
CA CYS A 400 -23.14 16.37 -40.08
C CYS A 400 -24.12 17.53 -40.40
N GLU A 401 -23.69 18.80 -40.32
CA GLU A 401 -24.52 19.96 -40.71
C GLU A 401 -24.07 20.59 -42.05
N GLY A 402 -23.39 19.80 -42.90
CA GLY A 402 -22.91 20.22 -44.22
C GLY A 402 -23.59 19.48 -45.37
N GLY A 403 -24.89 19.63 -45.54
CA GLY A 403 -25.65 19.20 -46.73
C GLY A 403 -27.14 19.05 -46.41
N ALA A 404 -28.09 19.74 -47.03
CA ALA A 404 -28.11 20.42 -48.32
C ALA A 404 -29.00 21.69 -48.25
N ILE A 405 -28.63 22.70 -49.05
CA ILE A 405 -29.57 23.70 -49.58
C ILE A 405 -30.09 23.15 -50.91
#